data_AF-A0A7S2U3T5-F1
#
_entry.id   AF-A0A7S2U3T5-F1
#
_cell.length_a   1.000
_cell.length_b   1.000
_cell.length_c   1.000
_cell.angle_alpha   90.00
_cell.angle_beta   90.00
_cell.angle_gamma   90.00
#
_symmetry.space_group_name_H-M   'P 1'
#
loop_
_entity.id
_entity.type
_entity.pdbx_description
1 polymer ?
#
loop_
_entity_poly.entity_id
_entity_poly.type
_entity_poly.pdbx_seq_one_letter_code
_entity_poly.pdbx_strand_id
1 'polypeptide(L)'
;MGHEMSHALLRHGGERISKSQMVLFAQSALSFVVWALVPDGVFEFLHIRAILGLEGLQQSILNIMLSLPNTRAQETEADYLGLLLSSAACYDPRQAPVLWEKFAAMKEAKGQEPPEILSTHPHSNKRAENLIGWQKDAYEMRTMCKCGPLVKHGQESQHYFTFSRFLGSNNETPNE
;
A
#
# COMPACT_ATOMS: atom_id res chain seq x y z
N MET A 1 7.32 -0.83 6.57
CA MET A 1 7.62 0.62 6.49
C MET A 1 8.02 1.07 5.09
N GLY A 2 9.01 0.45 4.43
CA GLY A 2 9.39 0.84 3.06
C GLY A 2 8.24 0.81 2.05
N HIS A 3 7.33 -0.16 2.19
CA HIS A 3 6.08 -0.27 1.39
C HIS A 3 5.19 0.97 1.50
N GLU A 4 4.83 1.37 2.72
CA GLU A 4 3.97 2.55 2.96
C GLU A 4 4.61 3.86 2.51
N MET A 5 5.92 4.00 2.75
CA MET A 5 6.67 5.15 2.25
C MET A 5 6.65 5.20 0.72
N SER A 6 6.68 4.05 0.06
CA SER A 6 6.58 3.97 -1.40
C SER A 6 5.20 4.37 -1.91
N HIS A 7 4.11 3.97 -1.22
CA HIS A 7 2.78 4.48 -1.54
C HIS A 7 2.69 6.01 -1.49
N ALA A 8 3.35 6.62 -0.51
CA ALA A 8 3.40 8.08 -0.38
C ALA A 8 4.23 8.72 -1.49
N LEU A 9 5.43 8.19 -1.77
CA LEU A 9 6.33 8.69 -2.81
C LEU A 9 5.74 8.56 -4.23
N LEU A 10 5.08 7.44 -4.51
CA LEU A 10 4.40 7.19 -5.78
C LEU A 10 3.02 7.88 -5.86
N ARG A 11 2.60 8.55 -4.79
CA ARG A 11 1.35 9.32 -4.71
C ARG A 11 0.09 8.50 -5.04
N HIS A 12 0.07 7.20 -4.70
CA HIS A 12 -1.09 6.31 -4.95
C HIS A 12 -2.39 6.82 -4.29
N GLY A 13 -2.29 7.47 -3.13
CA GLY A 13 -3.43 8.17 -2.52
C GLY A 13 -3.98 9.31 -3.39
N GLY A 14 -3.09 10.13 -3.94
CA GLY A 14 -3.47 11.21 -4.86
C GLY A 14 -4.05 10.70 -6.18
N GLU A 15 -3.51 9.60 -6.71
CA GLU A 15 -4.05 8.95 -7.91
C GLU A 15 -5.50 8.50 -7.72
N ARG A 16 -5.83 7.91 -6.55
CA ARG A 16 -7.21 7.53 -6.22
C ARG A 16 -8.14 8.72 -6.14
N ILE A 17 -7.71 9.81 -5.50
CA ILE A 17 -8.49 11.05 -5.43
C ILE A 17 -8.71 11.63 -6.84
N SER A 18 -7.68 11.63 -7.68
CA SER A 18 -7.80 12.12 -9.05
C SER A 18 -8.76 11.26 -9.88
N LYS A 19 -8.70 9.93 -9.74
CA LYS A 19 -9.62 9.00 -10.42
C LYS A 19 -11.05 9.19 -9.95
N SER A 20 -11.27 9.36 -8.64
CA SER A 20 -12.62 9.58 -8.10
C SER A 20 -13.20 10.91 -8.59
N GLN A 21 -12.38 11.96 -8.68
CA GLN A 21 -12.77 13.24 -9.28
C GLN A 21 -13.15 13.08 -10.76
N MET A 22 -12.36 12.36 -11.56
CA MET A 22 -12.72 12.09 -12.96
C MET A 22 -14.07 11.37 -13.09
N VAL A 23 -14.35 10.39 -12.23
CA VAL A 23 -15.64 9.68 -12.21
C VAL A 23 -16.78 10.65 -11.89
N LEU A 24 -16.60 11.53 -10.91
CA LEU A 24 -17.59 12.56 -10.57
C LEU A 24 -17.81 13.57 -11.71
N PHE A 25 -16.74 13.98 -12.40
CA PHE A 25 -16.84 14.84 -13.57
C PHE A 25 -17.61 14.16 -14.71
N ALA A 26 -17.30 12.89 -14.99
CA ALA A 26 -18.01 12.11 -16.00
C ALA A 26 -19.50 11.96 -15.67
N GLN A 27 -19.83 11.68 -14.41
CA GLN A 27 -21.22 11.64 -13.93
C GLN A 27 -21.92 12.99 -14.10
N SER A 28 -21.23 14.10 -13.80
CA SER A 28 -21.78 15.45 -13.94
C SER A 28 -22.02 15.80 -15.41
N ALA A 29 -21.09 15.45 -16.30
CA ALA A 29 -21.23 15.65 -17.74
C ALA A 29 -22.40 14.84 -18.31
N LEU A 30 -22.55 13.57 -17.91
CA LEU A 30 -23.70 12.75 -18.29
C LEU A 30 -25.02 13.37 -17.82
N SER A 31 -25.05 13.86 -16.58
CA SER A 31 -26.23 14.53 -16.01
C SER A 31 -26.60 15.78 -16.81
N PHE A 32 -25.62 16.56 -17.27
CA PHE A 32 -25.84 17.72 -18.11
C PHE A 32 -26.41 17.37 -19.49
N VAL A 33 -25.90 16.31 -20.12
CA VAL A 33 -26.43 15.82 -21.41
C VAL A 33 -27.90 15.40 -21.26
N VAL A 34 -28.24 14.66 -20.20
CA VAL A 34 -29.63 14.27 -19.93
C VAL A 34 -30.52 15.51 -19.74
N TRP A 35 -30.06 16.49 -18.96
CA TRP A 35 -30.79 17.75 -18.78
C TRP A 35 -31.02 18.49 -20.11
N ALA A 36 -30.01 18.55 -20.98
CA ALA A 36 -30.10 19.25 -22.26
C ALA A 36 -31.04 18.57 -23.29
N LEU A 37 -31.24 17.26 -23.18
CA LEU A 37 -32.05 16.45 -24.11
C LEU A 37 -33.52 16.32 -23.71
N VAL A 38 -33.90 16.68 -22.48
CA VAL A 38 -35.28 16.59 -21.97
C VAL A 38 -35.95 17.97 -22.04
N PRO A 39 -36.86 18.21 -23.01
CA PRO A 39 -37.59 19.47 -23.09
C PRO A 39 -38.56 19.57 -21.89
N ASP A 40 -38.63 20.74 -21.24
CA ASP A 40 -39.55 21.11 -20.14
C ASP A 40 -39.25 20.61 -18.70
N GLY A 41 -38.11 19.99 -18.41
CA GLY A 41 -37.95 19.23 -17.17
C GLY A 41 -36.89 19.69 -16.15
N VAL A 42 -36.74 20.97 -15.76
CA VAL A 42 -35.89 21.27 -14.57
C VAL A 42 -36.48 20.57 -13.33
N PHE A 43 -37.81 20.58 -13.21
CA PHE A 43 -38.55 19.94 -12.13
C PHE A 43 -38.55 18.40 -12.25
N GLU A 44 -38.60 17.88 -13.48
CA GLU A 44 -38.59 16.44 -13.76
C GLU A 44 -37.18 15.85 -13.58
N PHE A 45 -36.13 16.56 -14.01
CA PHE A 45 -34.75 16.22 -13.74
C PHE A 45 -34.43 16.22 -12.24
N LEU A 46 -34.88 17.25 -11.50
CA LEU A 46 -34.70 17.29 -10.04
C LEU A 46 -35.50 16.18 -9.34
N HIS A 47 -36.73 15.90 -9.79
CA HIS A 47 -37.52 14.77 -9.30
C HIS A 47 -36.87 13.43 -9.60
N ILE A 48 -36.37 13.20 -10.81
CA ILE A 48 -35.67 11.96 -11.19
C ILE A 48 -34.40 11.82 -10.34
N ARG A 49 -33.65 12.89 -10.08
CA ARG A 49 -32.49 12.86 -9.18
C ARG A 49 -32.86 12.52 -7.74
N ALA A 50 -33.96 13.07 -7.23
CA ALA A 50 -34.45 12.77 -5.89
C ALA A 50 -34.99 11.32 -5.78
N ILE A 51 -35.81 10.87 -6.75
CA ILE A 51 -36.40 9.52 -6.80
C ILE A 51 -35.32 8.45 -6.97
N LEU A 52 -34.32 8.69 -7.81
CA LEU A 52 -33.20 7.77 -8.02
C LEU A 52 -32.11 7.90 -6.93
N GLY A 53 -32.28 8.77 -5.93
CA GLY A 53 -31.31 8.95 -4.85
C GLY A 53 -29.93 9.44 -5.31
N LEU A 54 -29.87 10.15 -6.45
CA LEU A 54 -28.62 10.58 -7.09
C LEU A 54 -27.84 11.61 -6.27
N GLU A 55 -28.46 12.25 -5.28
CA GLU A 55 -27.77 13.16 -4.33
C GLU A 55 -26.85 12.41 -3.37
N GLY A 56 -27.28 11.24 -2.88
CA GLY A 56 -26.45 10.37 -2.05
C GLY A 56 -25.39 9.64 -2.87
N LEU A 57 -25.66 9.41 -4.16
CA LEU A 57 -24.80 8.62 -5.04
C LEU A 57 -23.38 9.22 -5.19
N GLN A 58 -23.23 10.55 -5.23
CA GLN A 58 -21.90 11.17 -5.32
C GLN A 58 -21.05 10.86 -4.08
N GLN A 59 -21.63 10.96 -2.88
CA GLN A 59 -20.94 10.64 -1.63
C GLN A 59 -20.68 9.14 -1.52
N SER A 60 -21.62 8.30 -1.95
CA SER A 60 -21.43 6.85 -2.01
C SER A 60 -20.31 6.47 -2.99
N ILE A 61 -20.24 7.08 -4.17
CA ILE A 61 -19.17 6.83 -5.15
C ILE A 61 -17.82 7.23 -4.58
N LEU A 62 -17.72 8.40 -3.94
CA LEU A 62 -16.50 8.84 -3.29
C LEU A 62 -16.08 7.88 -2.18
N ASN A 63 -17.00 7.52 -1.29
CA ASN A 63 -16.74 6.60 -0.18
C ASN A 63 -16.32 5.22 -0.70
N ILE A 64 -17.01 4.67 -1.70
CA ILE A 64 -16.66 3.38 -2.32
C ILE A 64 -15.27 3.50 -2.95
N MET A 65 -15.00 4.54 -3.75
CA MET A 65 -13.72 4.72 -4.42
C MET A 65 -12.54 4.90 -3.47
N LEU A 66 -12.75 5.56 -2.33
CA LEU A 66 -11.71 5.76 -1.32
C LEU A 66 -11.55 4.55 -0.39
N SER A 67 -12.62 3.77 -0.19
CA SER A 67 -12.61 2.52 0.61
C SER A 67 -12.06 1.32 -0.15
N LEU A 68 -11.96 1.41 -1.48
CA LEU A 68 -11.42 0.34 -2.30
C LEU A 68 -9.93 0.13 -1.97
N PRO A 69 -9.50 -1.13 -1.79
CA PRO A 69 -8.10 -1.45 -1.52
C PRO A 69 -7.21 -0.98 -2.68
N ASN A 70 -5.91 -0.83 -2.42
CA ASN A 70 -4.94 -0.49 -3.45
C ASN A 70 -5.03 -1.48 -4.63
N THR A 71 -4.80 -0.96 -5.83
CA THR A 71 -4.75 -1.82 -7.02
C THR A 71 -3.51 -2.72 -6.97
N ARG A 72 -3.57 -3.89 -7.60
CA ARG A 72 -2.43 -4.82 -7.65
C ARG A 72 -1.18 -4.20 -8.30
N ALA A 73 -1.37 -3.29 -9.25
CA ALA A 73 -0.28 -2.53 -9.87
C ALA A 73 0.40 -1.62 -8.84
N GLN A 74 -0.38 -0.81 -8.11
CA GLN A 74 0.14 0.06 -7.05
C GLN A 74 0.86 -0.71 -5.94
N GLU A 75 0.36 -1.89 -5.56
CA GLU A 75 1.06 -2.77 -4.61
C GLU A 75 2.39 -3.29 -5.15
N THR A 76 2.44 -3.65 -6.44
CA THR A 76 3.67 -4.13 -7.10
C THR A 76 4.72 -3.02 -7.18
N GLU A 77 4.31 -1.80 -7.52
CA GLU A 77 5.20 -0.64 -7.56
C GLU A 77 5.70 -0.25 -6.16
N ALA A 78 4.81 -0.29 -5.16
CA ALA A 78 5.17 -0.03 -3.77
C ALA A 78 6.09 -1.11 -3.18
N ASP A 79 5.91 -2.39 -3.54
CA ASP A 79 6.81 -3.48 -3.17
C ASP A 79 8.22 -3.26 -3.73
N TYR A 80 8.32 -2.93 -5.03
CA TYR A 80 9.61 -2.74 -5.70
C TYR A 80 10.38 -1.58 -5.08
N LEU A 81 9.76 -0.39 -5.04
CA LEU A 81 10.41 0.78 -4.46
C LEU A 81 10.66 0.59 -2.95
N GLY A 82 9.75 -0.09 -2.25
CA GLY A 82 9.89 -0.37 -0.82
C GLY A 82 11.06 -1.29 -0.52
N LEU A 83 11.30 -2.29 -1.37
CA LEU A 83 12.47 -3.16 -1.31
C LEU A 83 13.76 -2.37 -1.53
N LEU A 84 13.80 -1.48 -2.52
CA LEU A 84 14.97 -0.63 -2.80
C LEU A 84 15.24 0.35 -1.66
N LEU A 85 14.21 1.02 -1.13
CA LEU A 85 14.35 1.94 0.00
C LEU A 85 14.85 1.22 1.26
N SER A 86 14.30 0.04 1.54
CA SER A 86 14.75 -0.78 2.68
C SER A 86 16.21 -1.20 2.50
N SER A 87 16.58 -1.56 1.28
CA SER A 87 17.95 -1.92 0.91
C SER A 87 18.92 -0.74 1.01
N ALA A 88 18.51 0.44 0.58
CA ALA A 88 19.28 1.68 0.72
C ALA A 88 19.49 2.06 2.20
N ALA A 89 18.52 1.75 3.06
CA ALA A 89 18.64 1.85 4.52
C ALA A 89 19.40 0.67 5.17
N CYS A 90 20.07 -0.16 4.37
CA CYS A 90 20.86 -1.32 4.79
C CYS A 90 20.10 -2.46 5.48
N TYR A 91 18.77 -2.51 5.38
CA TYR A 91 17.99 -3.67 5.80
C TYR A 91 18.23 -4.87 4.88
N ASP A 92 18.06 -6.07 5.44
CA ASP A 92 18.24 -7.32 4.71
C ASP A 92 17.09 -7.54 3.70
N PRO A 93 17.36 -7.49 2.38
CA PRO A 93 16.32 -7.62 1.36
C PRO A 93 15.72 -9.03 1.31
N ARG A 94 16.40 -10.03 1.89
CA ARG A 94 15.93 -11.42 1.95
C ARG A 94 14.71 -11.59 2.84
N GLN A 95 14.46 -10.65 3.75
CA GLN A 95 13.34 -10.73 4.69
C GLN A 95 12.01 -10.32 4.05
N ALA A 96 12.03 -9.58 2.94
CA ALA A 96 10.81 -9.10 2.30
C ALA A 96 9.96 -10.25 1.70
N PRO A 97 10.51 -11.20 0.91
CA PRO A 97 9.76 -12.37 0.45
C PRO A 97 9.20 -13.21 1.62
N VAL A 98 10.02 -13.44 2.65
CA VAL A 98 9.67 -14.24 3.83
C VAL A 98 8.47 -13.65 4.58
N LEU A 99 8.40 -12.32 4.69
CA LEU A 99 7.25 -11.65 5.29
C LEU A 99 5.96 -11.95 4.53
N TRP A 100 5.99 -11.88 3.20
CA TRP A 100 4.81 -12.13 2.37
C TRP A 100 4.41 -13.60 2.33
N GLU A 101 5.37 -14.52 2.36
CA GLU A 101 5.08 -15.95 2.52
C GLU A 101 4.38 -16.24 3.86
N LYS A 102 4.82 -15.59 4.94
CA LYS A 102 4.15 -15.69 6.25
C LYS A 102 2.72 -15.15 6.20
N PHE A 103 2.48 -14.02 5.54
CA PHE A 103 1.13 -13.49 5.37
C PHE A 103 0.25 -14.39 4.50
N ALA A 104 0.81 -15.03 3.47
CA ALA A 104 0.10 -16.03 2.68
C ALA A 104 -0.33 -17.23 3.54
N ALA A 105 0.59 -17.77 4.33
CA ALA A 105 0.30 -18.88 5.24
C ALA A 105 -0.75 -18.52 6.30
N MET A 106 -0.68 -17.32 6.89
CA MET A 106 -1.67 -16.84 7.86
C MET A 106 -3.07 -16.70 7.24
N LYS A 107 -3.15 -16.25 5.97
CA LYS A 107 -4.43 -16.14 5.25
C LYS A 107 -5.08 -17.52 5.01
N GLU A 108 -4.28 -18.56 4.80
CA GLU A 108 -4.75 -19.92 4.54
C GLU A 108 -5.11 -20.68 5.84
N ALA A 109 -4.61 -20.24 6.99
CA ALA A 109 -4.92 -20.82 8.29
C ALA A 109 -6.40 -20.62 8.65
N LYS A 110 -7.19 -21.71 8.64
CA LYS A 110 -8.61 -21.67 9.03
C LYS A 110 -8.76 -21.26 10.50
N GLY A 111 -9.63 -20.29 10.77
CA GLY A 111 -10.00 -19.89 12.13
C GLY A 111 -9.20 -18.74 12.74
N GLN A 112 -8.29 -18.12 11.98
CA GLN A 112 -7.62 -16.88 12.37
C GLN A 112 -8.05 -15.76 11.43
N GLU A 113 -8.34 -14.58 11.99
CA GLU A 113 -8.58 -13.40 11.16
C GLU A 113 -7.28 -13.02 10.43
N PRO A 114 -7.37 -12.74 9.11
CA PRO A 114 -6.19 -12.28 8.38
C PRO A 114 -5.67 -10.98 8.99
N PRO A 115 -4.34 -10.75 8.98
CA PRO A 115 -3.76 -9.50 9.45
C PRO A 115 -4.43 -8.27 8.81
N GLU A 116 -4.68 -7.23 9.60
CA GLU A 116 -5.39 -6.01 9.16
C GLU A 116 -4.76 -5.36 7.92
N ILE A 117 -3.44 -5.46 7.77
CA ILE A 117 -2.70 -5.00 6.59
C ILE A 117 -3.23 -5.62 5.28
N LEU A 118 -3.77 -6.84 5.31
CA LEU A 118 -4.31 -7.52 4.11
C LEU A 118 -5.65 -6.95 3.67
N SER A 119 -6.34 -6.19 4.53
CA SER A 119 -7.59 -5.49 4.18
C SER A 119 -7.34 -4.30 3.26
N THR A 120 -6.25 -3.57 3.47
CA THR A 120 -5.87 -2.41 2.63
C THR A 120 -4.84 -2.76 1.55
N HIS A 121 -4.02 -3.79 1.79
CA HIS A 121 -2.97 -4.29 0.89
C HIS A 121 -3.27 -5.73 0.47
N PRO A 122 -4.04 -5.94 -0.61
CA PRO A 122 -4.42 -7.27 -1.02
C PRO A 122 -3.20 -8.13 -1.38
N HIS A 123 -3.14 -9.33 -0.81
CA HIS A 123 -2.11 -10.31 -1.13
C HIS A 123 -2.26 -10.86 -2.56
N SER A 124 -1.14 -11.14 -3.22
CA SER A 124 -1.06 -11.96 -4.42
C SER A 124 0.12 -12.92 -4.33
N ASN A 125 -0.06 -14.16 -4.79
CA ASN A 125 1.00 -15.18 -4.82
C ASN A 125 2.25 -14.73 -5.59
N LYS A 126 2.10 -13.76 -6.51
CA LYS A 126 3.21 -13.18 -7.28
C LYS A 126 4.08 -12.20 -6.49
N ARG A 127 3.64 -11.69 -5.33
CA ARG A 127 4.40 -10.68 -4.58
C ARG A 127 5.73 -11.22 -4.09
N ALA A 128 5.71 -12.41 -3.47
CA ALA A 128 6.94 -13.07 -3.04
C ALA A 128 7.86 -13.39 -4.22
N GLU A 129 7.31 -13.93 -5.32
CA GLU A 129 8.08 -14.21 -6.55
C GLU A 129 8.74 -12.95 -7.13
N ASN A 130 8.01 -11.84 -7.20
CA ASN A 130 8.54 -10.56 -7.66
C ASN A 130 9.68 -10.07 -6.77
N LEU A 131 9.49 -10.10 -5.45
CA LEU A 131 10.52 -9.68 -4.48
C LEU A 131 11.77 -10.56 -4.52
N ILE A 132 11.63 -11.85 -4.88
CA ILE A 132 12.75 -12.75 -5.15
C ILE A 132 13.45 -12.34 -6.45
N GLY A 133 12.68 -12.05 -7.50
CA GLY A 133 13.20 -11.60 -8.80
C GLY A 133 13.98 -10.27 -8.72
N TRP A 134 13.58 -9.37 -7.81
CA TRP A 134 14.21 -8.06 -7.60
C TRP A 134 15.35 -8.05 -6.59
N GLN A 135 15.73 -9.22 -6.03
CA GLN A 135 16.84 -9.29 -5.08
C GLN A 135 18.14 -8.74 -5.65
N LYS A 136 18.38 -8.95 -6.96
CA LYS A 136 19.56 -8.41 -7.64
C LYS A 136 19.64 -6.88 -7.48
N ASP A 137 18.58 -6.17 -7.86
CA ASP A 137 18.49 -4.71 -7.76
C ASP A 137 18.63 -4.24 -6.31
N ALA A 138 18.05 -4.99 -5.37
CA ALA A 138 18.15 -4.73 -3.94
C ALA A 138 19.61 -4.83 -3.44
N TYR A 139 20.35 -5.86 -3.86
CA TYR A 139 21.77 -5.99 -3.54
C TYR A 139 22.61 -4.89 -4.17
N GLU A 140 22.36 -4.55 -5.44
CA GLU A 140 23.02 -3.43 -6.11
C GLU A 140 22.78 -2.11 -5.35
N MET A 141 21.55 -1.86 -4.91
CA MET A 141 21.20 -0.70 -4.09
C MET A 141 21.98 -0.66 -2.77
N ARG A 142 22.11 -1.80 -2.07
CA ARG A 142 22.95 -1.90 -0.87
C ARG A 142 24.40 -1.54 -1.15
N THR A 143 24.95 -2.02 -2.26
CA THR A 143 26.33 -1.75 -2.66
C THR A 143 26.52 -0.25 -2.97
N MET A 144 25.59 0.35 -3.71
CA MET A 144 25.62 1.79 -4.00
C MET A 144 25.57 2.64 -2.72
N CYS A 145 24.77 2.23 -1.74
CA CYS A 145 24.65 2.89 -0.44
C CYS A 145 25.76 2.52 0.57
N LYS A 146 26.78 1.74 0.15
CA LYS A 146 27.92 1.32 0.99
C LYS A 146 27.50 0.56 2.27
N CYS A 147 26.43 -0.23 2.18
CA CYS A 147 25.97 -1.05 3.29
C CYS A 147 26.95 -2.17 3.63
N GLY A 148 27.02 -2.53 4.92
CA GLY A 148 27.83 -3.65 5.40
C GLY A 148 27.36 -5.02 4.87
N PRO A 149 28.19 -6.07 5.04
CA PRO A 149 27.86 -7.42 4.58
C PRO A 149 26.64 -7.97 5.31
N LEU A 150 25.90 -8.85 4.63
CA LEU A 150 24.78 -9.55 5.22
C LEU A 150 25.25 -10.70 6.13
N VAL A 151 24.63 -10.81 7.30
CA VAL A 151 24.85 -11.94 8.21
C VAL A 151 24.28 -13.22 7.56
N LYS A 152 25.01 -14.33 7.65
CA LYS A 152 24.54 -15.63 7.13
C LYS A 152 23.43 -16.16 8.04
N HIS A 153 22.37 -16.71 7.44
CA HIS A 153 21.28 -17.37 8.19
C HIS A 153 21.87 -18.46 9.09
N GLY A 154 21.51 -18.45 10.38
CA GLY A 154 22.05 -19.38 11.39
C GLY A 154 23.04 -18.77 12.40
N GLN A 155 23.41 -17.49 12.26
CA GLN A 155 24.17 -16.75 13.28
C GLN A 155 23.35 -15.63 13.96
N GLU A 156 22.01 -15.72 13.89
CA GLU A 156 21.05 -14.67 14.28
C GLU A 156 20.84 -14.48 15.79
N SER A 157 21.57 -15.17 16.67
CA SER A 157 21.23 -15.19 18.09
C SER A 157 21.48 -13.89 18.86
N GLN A 158 22.12 -12.84 18.30
CA GLN A 158 22.48 -11.64 19.07
C GLN A 158 22.28 -10.27 18.40
N HIS A 159 21.75 -10.19 17.18
CA HIS A 159 21.65 -8.91 16.46
C HIS A 159 20.24 -8.54 16.02
N TYR A 160 19.21 -8.98 16.75
CA TYR A 160 17.94 -8.26 16.71
C TYR A 160 18.20 -6.85 17.24
N PHE A 161 17.91 -5.83 16.43
CA PHE A 161 17.81 -4.45 16.87
C PHE A 161 16.77 -4.39 18.00
N THR A 162 17.24 -4.55 19.24
CA THR A 162 16.42 -4.30 20.41
C THR A 162 16.16 -2.80 20.43
N PHE A 163 14.89 -2.39 20.45
CA PHE A 163 14.46 -0.99 20.48
C PHE A 163 15.15 -0.18 21.60
N SER A 164 15.62 -0.85 22.65
CA SER A 164 16.44 -0.29 23.73
C SER A 164 17.78 0.31 23.27
N ARG A 165 18.39 -0.19 22.17
CA ARG A 165 19.65 0.37 21.63
C ARG A 165 19.43 1.67 20.85
N PHE A 166 18.22 1.91 20.32
CA PHE A 166 17.85 3.15 19.64
C PHE A 166 17.58 4.30 20.63
N LEU A 167 17.12 3.98 21.85
CA LEU A 167 16.76 4.96 22.87
C LEU A 167 17.89 5.33 23.84
N GLY A 168 19.14 4.88 23.59
CA GLY A 168 20.30 5.37 24.35
C GLY A 168 20.13 5.24 25.88
N SER A 169 19.83 4.04 26.37
CA SER A 169 20.00 3.75 27.80
C SER A 169 21.50 3.56 28.10
N ASN A 170 22.21 4.67 28.25
CA ASN A 170 23.53 4.69 28.86
C ASN A 170 23.35 4.41 30.37
N ASN A 171 23.68 3.20 30.80
CA ASN A 171 24.11 3.00 32.18
C ASN A 171 25.47 2.31 32.13
N GLU A 172 26.49 3.14 31.97
CA GLU A 172 27.83 2.83 32.43
C GLU A 172 27.81 2.80 33.96
N THR A 173 28.27 1.70 34.56
CA THR A 173 29.15 1.79 35.72
C THR A 173 30.26 0.74 35.58
N PRO A 174 31.54 1.11 35.72
CA PRO A 174 32.69 0.22 35.56
C PRO A 174 33.03 -0.54 36.84
N ASN A 175 33.67 -1.71 36.66
CA ASN A 175 34.60 -2.43 37.54
C ASN A 175 34.28 -2.52 39.06
N GLU A 176 33.98 -3.73 39.52
CA GLU A 176 34.87 -4.58 40.36
C GLU A 176 34.36 -6.04 40.35
#